data_AF-A0A955GPT8-F1
#
_entry.id   AF-A0A955GPT8-F1
#
_cell.length_a   1.000
_cell.length_b   1.000
_cell.length_c   1.000
_cell.angle_alpha   90.00
_cell.angle_beta   90.00
_cell.angle_gamma   90.00
#
_symmetry.space_group_name_H-M   'P 1'
#
loop_
_entity.id
_entity.type
_entity.pdbx_description
1 polymer ?
#
loop_
_entity_poly.entity_id
_entity_poly.type
_entity_poly.pdbx_seq_one_letter_code
_entity_poly.pdbx_strand_id
1 'polypeptide(L)'
;MKSWRHPWYVYVIGWIGTILLFIAFALNAWGIIESTGIFYGLSNFIAAIFLGIRVYADRNWSNLVLEIFWMIIATIGIVRYLIV
;
A
#
# COMPACT_ATOMS: atom_id res chain seq x y z
N MET A 1 14.81 25.52 -11.88
CA MET A 1 14.06 24.43 -11.20
C MET A 1 14.33 23.14 -11.96
N LYS A 2 15.06 22.18 -11.37
CA LYS A 2 15.36 20.90 -12.02
C LYS A 2 14.06 20.10 -12.06
N SER A 3 13.42 19.98 -13.23
CA SER A 3 12.27 19.09 -13.40
C SER A 3 12.78 17.66 -13.26
N TRP A 4 12.69 17.10 -12.05
CA TRP A 4 13.00 15.70 -11.81
C TRP A 4 11.98 14.87 -12.59
N ARG A 5 12.32 14.49 -13.82
CA ARG A 5 11.51 13.56 -14.60
C ARG A 5 11.68 12.19 -13.95
N HIS A 6 10.73 11.83 -13.09
CA HIS A 6 10.66 10.47 -12.59
C HIS A 6 10.46 9.53 -13.78
N PRO A 7 11.09 8.35 -13.75
CA PRO A 7 10.81 7.33 -14.74
C PRO A 7 9.31 7.00 -14.76
N TRP A 8 8.75 6.77 -15.95
CA TRP A 8 7.32 6.50 -16.13
C TRP A 8 6.83 5.31 -15.28
N TYR A 9 7.69 4.33 -15.01
CA TYR A 9 7.36 3.16 -14.20
C TYR A 9 7.00 3.51 -12.75
N VAL A 10 7.52 4.62 -12.19
CA VAL A 10 7.20 5.06 -10.82
C VAL A 10 5.74 5.48 -10.72
N TYR A 11 5.21 6.14 -11.74
CA TYR A 11 3.79 6.51 -11.81
C TYR A 11 2.91 5.28 -11.95
N VAL A 12 3.30 4.34 -12.83
CA VAL A 12 2.56 3.10 -13.04
C VAL A 12 2.50 2.27 -11.76
N ILE A 13 3.62 2.09 -11.07
CA ILE A 13 3.68 1.39 -9.76
C ILE A 13 2.75 2.08 -8.75
N GLY A 14 2.82 3.41 -8.65
CA GLY A 14 1.93 4.18 -7.77
C GLY A 14 0.46 3.91 -8.04
N TRP A 15 0.04 3.95 -9.30
CA TRP A 15 -1.35 3.66 -9.69
C TRP A 15 -1.76 2.21 -9.42
N ILE A 16 -0.88 1.24 -9.64
CA ILE A 16 -1.15 -0.15 -9.28
C ILE A 16 -1.37 -0.27 -7.77
N GLY A 17 -0.55 0.41 -6.95
CA GLY A 17 -0.71 0.47 -5.51
C GLY A 17 -2.05 1.08 -5.10
N THR A 18 -2.44 2.22 -5.69
CA THR A 18 -3.73 2.87 -5.46
C THR A 18 -4.91 1.96 -5.83
N ILE A 19 -4.87 1.30 -6.98
CA ILE A 19 -5.95 0.41 -7.42
C ILE A 19 -6.07 -0.79 -6.48
N LEU A 20 -4.94 -1.42 -6.12
CA LEU A 20 -4.92 -2.55 -5.19
C LEU A 20 -5.48 -2.17 -3.81
N LEU A 21 -5.07 -1.02 -3.30
CA LEU A 21 -5.56 -0.43 -2.05
C LEU A 21 -7.08 -0.33 -2.04
N PHE A 22 -7.65 0.35 -3.04
CA PHE A 22 -9.09 0.62 -3.08
C PHE A 22 -9.90 -0.63 -3.41
N ILE A 23 -9.38 -1.56 -4.21
CA ILE A 23 -10.04 -2.86 -4.43
C ILE A 23 -10.08 -3.65 -3.12
N ALA A 24 -8.97 -3.74 -2.39
CA ALA A 24 -8.94 -4.44 -1.10
C ALA A 24 -9.91 -3.81 -0.09
N PHE A 25 -9.92 -2.47 -0.03
CA PHE A 25 -10.88 -1.74 0.80
C PHE A 25 -12.33 -2.00 0.38
N ALA A 26 -12.65 -1.94 -0.91
CA ALA A 26 -14.00 -2.18 -1.41
C ALA A 26 -14.48 -3.62 -1.13
N LEU A 27 -13.63 -4.62 -1.39
CA LEU A 27 -13.93 -6.01 -1.09
C LEU A 27 -14.16 -6.23 0.42
N ASN A 28 -13.37 -5.55 1.27
CA ASN A 28 -13.57 -5.61 2.71
C ASN A 28 -14.87 -4.92 3.15
N ALA A 29 -15.16 -3.73 2.61
CA ALA A 29 -16.38 -2.97 2.91
C ALA A 29 -17.65 -3.72 2.49
N TRP A 30 -17.60 -4.52 1.43
CA TRP A 30 -18.68 -5.41 1.02
C TRP A 30 -18.72 -6.76 1.76
N GLY A 31 -17.82 -6.98 2.72
CA GLY A 31 -17.76 -8.22 3.49
C GLY A 31 -17.28 -9.44 2.68
N ILE A 32 -16.67 -9.23 1.51
CA ILE A 32 -16.15 -10.31 0.64
C ILE A 32 -14.83 -10.85 1.21
N ILE A 33 -14.00 -9.97 1.77
CA ILE A 33 -12.77 -10.36 2.47
C ILE A 33 -12.76 -9.80 3.89
N GLU A 34 -12.27 -10.58 4.84
CA GLU A 34 -12.14 -10.15 6.23
C GLU A 34 -10.95 -9.21 6.42
N SER A 35 -11.10 -8.21 7.29
CA SER A 35 -10.00 -7.28 7.61
C SER A 35 -8.85 -7.96 8.37
N THR A 36 -9.12 -9.13 8.93
CA THR A 36 -8.15 -10.01 9.60
C THR A 36 -7.57 -11.08 8.68
N GLY A 37 -8.09 -11.21 7.46
CA GLY A 37 -7.68 -12.26 6.52
C GLY A 37 -6.38 -11.95 5.80
N ILE A 38 -5.67 -13.01 5.36
CA ILE A 38 -4.39 -12.91 4.66
C ILE A 38 -4.46 -12.06 3.39
N PHE A 39 -5.55 -12.16 2.62
CA PHE A 39 -5.72 -11.42 1.37
C PHE A 39 -5.81 -9.91 1.61
N TYR A 40 -6.51 -9.49 2.67
CA TYR A 40 -6.59 -8.08 3.03
C TYR A 40 -5.23 -7.55 3.53
N GLY A 41 -4.56 -8.31 4.41
CA GLY A 41 -3.23 -7.96 4.90
C GLY A 41 -2.20 -7.83 3.78
N LEU A 42 -2.09 -8.83 2.90
CA LEU A 42 -1.15 -8.81 1.77
C LEU A 42 -1.43 -7.68 0.77
N SER A 43 -2.71 -7.44 0.46
CA SER A 43 -3.07 -6.37 -0.47
C SER A 43 -2.66 -5.00 0.06
N ASN A 44 -2.93 -4.72 1.34
CA ASN A 44 -2.53 -3.46 1.97
C ASN A 44 -1.00 -3.34 2.09
N PHE A 45 -0.28 -4.44 2.37
CA PHE A 45 1.17 -4.45 2.43
C PHE A 45 1.81 -4.11 1.07
N ILE A 46 1.36 -4.78 0.00
CA ILE A 46 1.87 -4.54 -1.37
C ILE A 46 1.51 -3.13 -1.83
N ALA A 47 0.28 -2.68 -1.56
CA ALA A 47 -0.15 -1.32 -1.86
C ALA A 47 0.74 -0.28 -1.17
N ALA A 48 1.06 -0.48 0.12
CA ALA A 48 1.91 0.41 0.88
C ALA A 48 3.35 0.49 0.33
N ILE A 49 3.91 -0.63 -0.15
CA ILE A 49 5.22 -0.62 -0.83
C ILE A 49 5.16 0.23 -2.11
N PHE A 50 4.14 0.01 -2.95
CA PHE A 50 4.03 0.68 -4.25
C PHE A 50 3.77 2.18 -4.10
N LEU A 51 2.89 2.56 -3.19
CA LEU A 51 2.65 3.95 -2.83
C LEU A 51 3.88 4.57 -2.17
N GLY A 52 4.56 3.84 -1.29
CA GLY A 52 5.82 4.25 -0.67
C GLY A 52 6.90 4.61 -1.69
N ILE A 53 7.10 3.77 -2.71
CA ILE A 53 8.03 4.06 -3.82
C ILE A 53 7.64 5.34 -4.56
N ARG A 54 6.34 5.52 -4.85
CA ARG A 54 5.81 6.70 -5.55
C ARG A 54 6.05 7.99 -4.77
N VAL A 55 5.71 8.00 -3.48
CA VAL A 55 5.78 9.21 -2.64
C VAL A 55 7.21 9.53 -2.19
N TYR A 56 8.07 8.50 -2.07
CA TYR A 56 9.51 8.70 -1.89
C TYR A 56 10.12 9.42 -3.10
N ALA A 57 9.77 9.00 -4.32
CA ALA A 57 10.23 9.65 -5.54
C ALA A 57 9.80 11.13 -5.58
N ASP A 58 8.56 11.43 -5.20
CA ASP A 58 8.05 12.80 -5.13
C ASP A 58 8.64 13.62 -3.95
N ARG A 59 9.49 13.02 -3.11
CA ARG A 59 10.00 13.60 -1.85
C ARG A 59 8.88 14.09 -0.92
N ASN A 60 7.73 13.43 -0.97
CA ASN A 60 6.63 13.69 -0.06
C ASN A 60 6.83 12.86 1.22
N TRP A 61 7.60 13.43 2.15
CA TRP A 61 7.97 12.77 3.40
C TRP A 61 6.76 12.45 4.29
N SER A 62 5.73 13.28 4.30
CA SER A 62 4.53 13.03 5.10
C SER A 62 3.82 11.76 4.62
N ASN A 63 3.63 11.63 3.31
CA ASN A 63 3.00 10.43 2.75
C ASN A 63 3.92 9.21 2.88
N LEU A 64 5.24 9.38 2.78
CA LEU A 64 6.16 8.27 2.99
C LEU A 64 6.04 7.66 4.39
N VAL A 65 5.96 8.51 5.42
CA VAL A 65 5.76 8.04 6.80
C VAL A 65 4.42 7.33 6.96
N LEU A 66 3.36 7.83 6.33
CA LEU A 66 2.05 7.16 6.30
C LEU A 66 2.16 5.73 5.74
N GLU A 67 2.82 5.56 4.59
CA GLU A 67 2.98 4.25 3.95
C GLU A 67 3.84 3.29 4.80
N ILE A 68 4.82 3.80 5.54
CA ILE A 68 5.60 3.00 6.50
C ILE A 68 4.72 2.47 7.62
N PHE A 69 3.88 3.32 8.24
CA PHE A 69 2.94 2.88 9.27
C PHE A 69 1.94 1.86 8.74
N TRP A 70 1.44 2.09 7.53
CA TRP A 70 0.55 1.18 6.83
C TRP A 70 1.18 -0.20 6.60
N MET A 71 2.43 -0.21 6.16
CA MET A 71 3.21 -1.44 5.98
C MET A 71 3.41 -2.19 7.30
N ILE A 72 3.69 -1.49 8.40
CA ILE A 72 3.80 -2.08 9.75
C ILE A 72 2.48 -2.70 10.18
N ILE A 73 1.37 -1.97 10.07
CA ILE A 73 0.03 -2.45 10.46
C ILE A 73 -0.36 -3.69 9.64
N ALA A 74 -0.13 -3.65 8.33
CA ALA A 74 -0.39 -4.78 7.45
C ALA A 74 0.46 -6.00 7.82
N THR A 75 1.74 -5.79 8.14
CA THR A 75 2.65 -6.85 8.60
C THR A 75 2.15 -7.48 9.89
N ILE A 76 1.73 -6.68 10.88
CA ILE A 76 1.15 -7.17 12.13
C ILE A 76 -0.11 -8.00 11.84
N GLY A 77 -0.99 -7.54 10.94
CA GLY A 77 -2.18 -8.28 10.52
C GLY A 77 -1.85 -9.65 9.92
N ILE A 78 -0.88 -9.70 9.00
CA ILE A 78 -0.40 -10.93 8.37
C ILE A 78 0.17 -11.90 9.42
N VAL A 79 1.06 -11.41 10.30
CA VAL A 79 1.68 -12.24 11.34
C VAL A 79 0.63 -12.81 12.29
N ARG A 80 -0.36 -12.00 12.71
CA ARG A 80 -1.45 -12.48 13.57
C ARG A 80 -2.28 -13.56 12.89
N TYR A 81 -2.60 -13.41 11.60
CA TYR A 81 -3.33 -14.43 10.84
C TYR A 81 -2.56 -15.76 10.72
N LEU A 82 -1.23 -15.73 10.67
CA LEU A 82 -0.42 -16.94 10.54
C LEU A 82 -0.20 -17.71 11.86
N ILE A 83 -0.35 -17.04 13.00
CA ILE A 83 -0.05 -17.61 14.33
C ILE A 83 -1.31 -18.03 15.09
N VAL A 84 -2.44 -17.35 14.84
CA VAL A 84 -3.73 -17.55 15.55
C VAL A 84 -4.67 -18.34 14.66
#